data_AF-A0A2J8RG07-F1
#
_entry.id   AF-A0A2J8RG07-F1
#
_cell.length_a   1.000
_cell.length_b   1.000
_cell.length_c   1.000
_cell.angle_alpha   90.00
_cell.angle_beta   90.00
_cell.angle_gamma   90.00
#
_symmetry.space_group_name_H-M   'P 1'
#
loop_
_entity.id
_entity.type
_entity.pdbx_description
1 polymer ?
#
loop_
_entity_poly.entity_id
_entity_poly.type
_entity_poly.pdbx_seq_one_letter_code
_entity_poly.pdbx_strand_id
1 'polypeptide(L)' 'MAPVVTGKFGERPPPKRLTKEAMRNYLKERGDQTVLILHAKVAQKSYGNEKRC' A
#
# COMPACT_ATOMS: atom_id res chain seq x y z
N MET A 1 3.03 16.83 33.34
CA MET A 1 1.96 17.10 32.34
C MET A 1 2.66 17.51 31.06
N ALA A 2 2.59 16.69 30.01
CA ALA A 2 3.22 17.01 28.72
C ALA A 2 2.38 18.04 27.95
N PRO A 3 2.99 18.98 27.21
CA PRO A 3 2.24 19.97 26.45
C PRO A 3 1.49 19.29 25.29
N VAL A 4 0.19 19.58 25.19
CA VAL A 4 -0.65 19.14 24.07
C VAL A 4 -0.25 19.98 22.85
N VAL A 5 0.35 19.32 21.86
CA VAL A 5 0.70 19.95 20.59
C VAL A 5 -0.61 20.18 19.81
N THR A 6 -1.19 21.37 19.93
CA THR A 6 -2.32 21.84 19.12
C THR A 6 -1.85 22.32 17.75
N GLY A 7 -1.20 21.42 17.00
CA GLY A 7 -0.89 21.69 15.60
C GLY A 7 -2.19 21.76 14.80
N LYS A 8 -2.46 22.90 14.15
CA LYS A 8 -3.51 22.96 13.12
C LYS A 8 -3.18 21.90 12.09
N PHE A 9 -4.09 20.94 11.89
CA PHE A 9 -4.02 19.98 10.78
C PHE A 9 -4.09 20.80 9.49
N GLY A 10 -2.93 21.22 8.99
CA GLY A 10 -2.81 22.02 7.79
C GLY A 10 -3.49 21.32 6.63
N GLU A 11 -4.24 22.09 5.84
CA GLU A 11 -4.86 21.60 4.61
C GLU A 11 -3.81 20.88 3.78
N ARG A 12 -4.05 19.59 3.51
CA ARG A 12 -3.13 18.80 2.69
C ARG A 12 -3.06 19.46 1.31
N PRO A 13 -1.85 19.73 0.79
CA PRO A 13 -1.74 20.27 -0.55
C PRO A 13 -2.46 19.33 -1.53
N PRO A 14 -3.07 19.89 -2.59
CA PRO A 14 -3.79 19.10 -3.56
C PRO A 14 -2.86 18.04 -4.16
N PRO A 15 -3.39 16.85 -4.50
CA PRO A 15 -2.60 15.76 -5.04
C PRO A 15 -1.93 16.19 -6.36
N LYS A 16 -0.65 15.86 -6.50
CA LYS A 16 0.12 16.16 -7.73
C LYS A 16 -0.31 15.21 -8.85
N ARG A 17 -0.55 15.77 -10.04
CA ARG A 17 -0.82 14.98 -11.26
C ARG A 17 0.48 14.50 -11.88
N LEU A 18 0.42 13.38 -12.61
CA LEU A 18 1.57 12.82 -13.31
C LEU A 18 1.96 13.70 -14.52
N THR A 19 3.22 14.09 -14.61
CA THR A 19 3.76 14.85 -15.76
C THR A 19 4.36 13.91 -16.80
N LYS A 20 4.46 14.36 -18.06
CA LYS A 20 5.11 13.59 -19.14
C LYS A 20 6.59 13.27 -18.83
N GLU A 21 7.29 14.19 -18.17
CA GLU A 21 8.68 14.01 -17.75
C GLU A 21 8.82 12.95 -16.66
N ALA A 22 7.96 13.00 -15.63
CA ALA A 22 7.94 11.99 -14.58
C ALA A 22 7.67 10.59 -15.15
N MET A 23 6.75 10.47 -16.11
CA MET A 23 6.48 9.19 -16.79
C MET A 23 7.68 8.71 -17.62
N ARG A 24 8.36 9.60 -18.36
CA ARG A 24 9.56 9.22 -19.12
C ARG A 24 10.68 8.69 -18.21
N ASN A 25 10.89 9.33 -17.06
CA ASN A 25 11.89 8.88 -16.08
C ASN A 25 11.52 7.51 -15.50
N TYR A 26 10.25 7.33 -15.12
CA TYR A 26 9.76 6.05 -14.63
C TYR A 26 9.91 4.92 -15.68
N LEU A 27 9.57 5.17 -16.95
CA LEU A 27 9.70 4.15 -18.00
C LEU A 27 11.15 3.75 -18.27
N LYS A 28 12.12 4.64 -18.00
CA LYS A 28 13.56 4.38 -18.12
C LYS A 28 14.08 3.51 -16.97
N GLU A 29 13.63 3.76 -15.75
CA GLU A 29 14.17 3.13 -14.53
C GLU A 29 13.35 1.92 -14.03
N ARG A 30 12.05 1.87 -14.34
CA ARG A 30 11.10 0.78 -13.97
C ARG A 30 11.16 0.38 -12.48
N GLY A 31 11.20 1.37 -11.60
CA GLY A 31 11.26 1.19 -10.14
C GLY A 31 9.92 0.80 -9.50
N ASP A 32 9.24 -0.22 -10.01
CA ASP A 32 7.97 -0.70 -9.46
C ASP A 32 8.14 -1.34 -8.09
N GLN A 33 7.35 -0.91 -7.10
CA GLN A 33 7.23 -1.65 -5.85
C GLN A 33 6.28 -2.83 -6.05
N THR A 34 6.85 -4.03 -6.21
CA THR A 34 6.09 -5.26 -6.45
C THR A 34 5.96 -6.06 -5.16
N VAL A 35 4.72 -6.40 -4.78
CA VAL A 35 4.43 -7.35 -3.70
C VAL A 35 3.81 -8.59 -4.33
N LEU A 36 4.47 -9.74 -4.17
CA LEU A 36 3.98 -11.01 -4.67
C LEU A 36 3.45 -11.86 -3.51
N ILE A 37 2.18 -12.24 -3.58
CA ILE A 37 1.55 -13.12 -2.59
C ILE A 37 1.38 -14.49 -3.24
N LEU A 38 2.11 -15.47 -2.73
CA LEU A 38 2.00 -16.85 -3.15
C LEU A 38 1.06 -17.59 -2.19
N HIS A 39 0.08 -18.30 -2.75
CA HIS A 39 -0.82 -19.14 -1.98
C HIS A 39 -1.10 -20.45 -2.73
N ALA A 40 -1.49 -21.48 -1.99
CA ALA A 40 -1.92 -22.74 -2.59
C ALA A 40 -3.18 -22.50 -3.45
N LYS A 41 -3.27 -23.19 -4.59
CA LYS A 41 -4.44 -23.10 -5.50
C LYS A 41 -5.70 -23.73 -4.92
N VAL A 42 -5.52 -24.65 -3.97
CA VAL A 42 -6.58 -25.36 -3.27
C VAL A 42 -6.29 -25.34 -1.79
N ALA A 43 -7.33 -25.36 -0.98
CA ALA A 43 -7.25 -25.50 0.47
C ALA A 43 -8.37 -26.43 0.94
N GLN A 44 -8.10 -27.24 1.97
CA GLN A 44 -9.08 -28.18 2.50
C GLN A 44 -10.08 -27.44 3.40
N LYS A 45 -11.38 -27.66 3.18
CA LYS A 45 -12.42 -27.14 4.06
C LYS A 45 -12.25 -27.72 5.47
N SER A 46 -12.41 -26.87 6.47
CA SER A 46 -12.57 -27.30 7.86
C SER A 46 -14.05 -27.43 8.20
N TYR A 47 -14.45 -28.50 8.89
CA TYR A 47 -15.84 -28.74 9.29
C TYR A 47 -16.00 -28.59 10.81
N GLY A 48 -17.13 -28.04 11.26
CA GLY A 48 -17.39 -27.78 12.68
C GLY A 48 -16.40 -26.79 13.29
N ASN A 49 -15.76 -27.17 14.40
CA ASN A 49 -14.75 -26.36 15.09
C ASN A 49 -13.30 -26.73 14.72
N GLU A 50 -13.11 -27.62 13.73
CA GLU A 50 -11.77 -27.94 13.25
C GLU A 50 -11.14 -26.73 12.55
N LYS A 51 -9.81 -26.60 12.64
CA LYS A 51 -9.03 -25.63 11.88
C LYS A 51 -7.95 -26.38 11.10
N ARG A 52 -7.98 -26.27 9.77
CA ARG A 52 -6.99 -26.85 8.85
C ARG A 52 -6.26 -25.71 8.15
N CYS A 53 -4.93 -25.83 8.09
CA CYS A 53 -4.04 -24.88 7.44
C CYS A 53 -3.89 -25.21 5.95
#